data_AF-A0A380DVN5-F1
#
_entry.id   AF-A0A380DVN5-F1
#
_cell.length_a   1.000
_cell.length_b   1.000
_cell.length_c   1.000
_cell.angle_alpha   90.00
_cell.angle_beta   90.00
_cell.angle_gamma   90.00
#
_symmetry.space_group_name_H-M   'P 1'
#
loop_
_entity.id
_entity.type
_entity.pdbx_description
1 polymer ?
#
loop_
_entity_poly.entity_id
_entity_poly.type
_entity_poly.pdbx_seq_one_letter_code
_entity_poly.pdbx_strand_id
1 'polypeptide(L)'
;MIPGSLGLSPSASFSNDGPRLYEPIHGSAPDIAGKNVANPFGMILSLAMCLRESLNQPDAADELEQHIYNMIEHGQTTADLGGKLNTTDIFEILSQKLNH
;
A
#
# COMPACT_ATOMS: atom_id res chain seq x y z
N MET A 1 13.54 -13.08 3.02
CA MET A 1 12.36 -12.72 2.22
C MET A 1 11.31 -13.80 2.50
N ILE A 2 10.19 -13.43 3.12
CA ILE A 2 9.12 -14.38 3.47
C ILE A 2 8.18 -14.45 2.25
N PRO A 3 7.94 -15.63 1.64
CA PRO A 3 6.99 -15.76 0.54
C PRO A 3 5.64 -15.16 0.93
N GLY A 4 5.12 -14.22 0.13
CA GLY A 4 3.89 -13.47 0.40
C GLY A 4 4.11 -12.01 0.83
N SER A 5 5.28 -11.64 1.38
CA SER A 5 5.49 -10.24 1.83
C SER A 5 5.86 -9.26 0.71
N LEU A 6 6.05 -9.73 -0.53
CA LEU A 6 6.54 -8.90 -1.63
C LEU A 6 5.54 -7.80 -2.02
N GLY A 7 4.24 -8.07 -1.90
CA GLY A 7 3.17 -7.09 -2.17
C GLY A 7 3.03 -6.00 -1.09
N LEU A 8 3.71 -6.15 0.05
CA LEU A 8 3.56 -5.27 1.22
C LEU A 8 4.69 -4.24 1.34
N SER A 9 5.83 -4.44 0.70
CA SER A 9 7.00 -3.61 0.94
C SER A 9 6.96 -2.31 0.11
N PRO A 10 6.93 -1.13 0.76
CA PRO A 10 7.14 0.15 0.08
C PRO A 10 8.63 0.41 -0.15
N SER A 11 8.95 1.38 -1.01
CA SER A 11 10.31 1.88 -1.19
C SER A 11 10.35 3.36 -1.51
N ALA A 12 11.50 3.98 -1.24
CA ALA A 12 11.77 5.38 -1.56
C ALA A 12 13.19 5.57 -2.08
N SER A 13 13.33 6.41 -3.10
CA SER A 13 14.60 6.90 -3.62
C SER A 13 14.73 8.39 -3.32
N PHE A 14 15.73 8.75 -2.50
CA PHE A 14 16.00 10.12 -2.10
C PHE A 14 17.04 10.77 -3.00
N SER A 15 16.76 12.02 -3.40
CA SER A 15 17.74 12.90 -4.02
C SER A 15 18.12 14.01 -3.03
N ASN A 16 19.39 14.43 -3.06
CA ASN A 16 19.86 15.56 -2.26
C ASN A 16 19.31 16.90 -2.78
N ASP A 17 19.24 17.05 -4.11
CA ASP A 17 18.93 18.32 -4.78
C ASP A 17 17.78 18.19 -5.80
N GLY A 18 17.00 17.11 -5.73
CA GLY A 18 15.98 16.78 -6.72
C GLY A 18 14.74 16.09 -6.13
N PRO A 19 13.79 15.67 -6.99
CA PRO A 19 12.58 15.03 -6.52
C PRO A 19 12.88 13.69 -5.85
N ARG A 20 12.04 13.36 -4.87
CA ARG A 20 12.01 12.04 -4.22
C ARG A 20 10.99 11.16 -4.96
N LEU A 21 11.30 9.87 -5.08
CA LEU A 21 10.43 8.88 -5.72
C LEU A 21 9.98 7.86 -4.68
N TYR A 22 8.70 7.51 -4.70
CA TYR A 22 8.08 6.54 -3.81
C TYR A 22 7.35 5.50 -4.66
N GLU A 23 7.64 4.22 -4.44
CA GLU A 23 7.12 3.13 -5.27
C GLU A 23 7.08 1.79 -4.51
N PRO A 24 6.14 0.89 -4.82
CA PRO A 24 6.16 -0.46 -4.29
C PRO A 24 7.36 -1.24 -4.83
N ILE A 25 7.89 -2.20 -4.05
CA ILE A 25 8.99 -3.05 -4.52
C ILE A 25 8.53 -4.03 -5.62
N HIS A 26 7.25 -4.40 -5.65
CA HIS A 26 6.75 -5.33 -6.65
C HIS A 26 6.71 -4.70 -8.06
N GLY A 27 6.91 -5.54 -9.08
CA GLY A 27 6.78 -5.13 -10.48
C GLY A 27 5.33 -4.97 -10.94
N SER A 28 5.14 -4.84 -12.26
CA SER A 28 3.83 -4.57 -12.88
C SER A 28 2.85 -5.74 -12.92
N ALA A 29 3.31 -6.97 -12.70
CA ALA A 29 2.53 -8.22 -12.81
C ALA A 29 1.59 -8.25 -14.04
N PRO A 30 2.14 -8.29 -15.27
CA PRO A 30 1.37 -8.14 -16.51
C PRO A 30 0.26 -9.19 -16.70
N ASP A 31 0.44 -10.37 -16.10
CA ASP A 31 -0.51 -11.48 -16.12
C ASP A 31 -1.82 -11.19 -15.36
N ILE A 32 -1.81 -10.25 -14.41
CA ILE A 32 -3.00 -9.83 -13.65
C ILE A 32 -3.46 -8.40 -13.96
N ALA A 33 -2.80 -7.71 -14.89
CA ALA A 33 -3.19 -6.37 -15.31
C ALA A 33 -4.66 -6.35 -15.80
N GLY A 34 -5.44 -5.38 -15.31
CA GLY A 34 -6.84 -5.22 -15.66
C GLY A 34 -7.81 -6.23 -15.02
N LYS A 35 -7.32 -7.15 -14.17
CA LYS A 35 -8.16 -8.19 -13.54
C LYS A 35 -8.70 -7.81 -12.16
N ASN A 36 -8.35 -6.62 -11.64
CA ASN A 36 -8.76 -6.14 -10.32
C ASN A 36 -8.30 -7.05 -9.15
N VAL A 37 -7.19 -7.79 -9.29
CA VAL A 37 -6.71 -8.73 -8.24
C VAL A 37 -5.32 -8.38 -7.71
N ALA A 38 -4.77 -7.22 -8.11
CA ALA A 38 -3.48 -6.76 -7.63
C ALA A 38 -3.58 -6.35 -6.15
N ASN A 39 -2.57 -6.71 -5.36
CA ASN A 39 -2.42 -6.24 -4.00
C ASN A 39 -1.98 -4.76 -3.99
N PRO A 40 -2.79 -3.82 -3.47
CA PRO A 40 -2.44 -2.40 -3.50
C PRO A 40 -1.59 -1.95 -2.29
N PHE A 41 -1.37 -2.80 -1.29
CA PHE A 41 -0.81 -2.37 0.00
C PHE A 41 0.59 -1.74 -0.12
N GLY A 42 1.51 -2.32 -0.89
CA GLY A 42 2.84 -1.76 -1.08
C GLY A 42 2.82 -0.35 -1.70
N MET A 43 1.90 -0.09 -2.63
CA MET A 43 1.72 1.24 -3.23
C MET A 43 1.15 2.23 -2.22
N ILE A 44 0.15 1.82 -1.43
CA ILE A 44 -0.46 2.66 -0.41
C ILE A 44 0.55 2.99 0.70
N LEU A 45 1.36 2.03 1.14
CA LEU A 45 2.43 2.26 2.11
C LEU A 45 3.54 3.16 1.53
N SER A 46 3.77 3.13 0.22
CA SER A 46 4.68 4.08 -0.44
C SER A 46 4.12 5.51 -0.41
N LEU A 47 2.80 5.67 -0.51
CA LEU A 47 2.13 6.96 -0.28
C LEU A 47 2.27 7.42 1.17
N ALA A 48 2.13 6.53 2.16
CA ALA A 48 2.36 6.87 3.57
C ALA A 48 3.79 7.41 3.79
N MET A 49 4.80 6.76 3.20
CA MET A 49 6.17 7.29 3.21
C MET A 49 6.27 8.67 2.56
N CYS A 50 5.58 8.92 1.45
CA CYS A 50 5.56 10.23 0.80
C CYS A 50 4.94 11.32 1.70
N LEU A 51 3.80 11.02 2.33
CA LEU A 51 3.12 11.91 3.28
C LEU A 51 4.06 12.33 4.42
N ARG A 52 4.76 11.36 5.01
CA ARG A 52 5.71 11.59 6.11
C ARG A 52 6.95 12.36 5.67
N GLU A 53 7.61 11.88 4.62
CA GLU A 53 8.99 12.29 4.28
C GLU A 53 9.05 13.48 3.31
N SER A 54 7.98 13.77 2.57
CA SER A 54 7.97 14.84 1.55
C SER A 54 6.88 15.89 1.76
N LEU A 55 5.75 15.52 2.36
CA LEU A 55 4.60 16.43 2.49
C LEU A 55 4.40 16.98 3.91
N ASN A 56 5.24 16.59 4.87
CA ASN A 56 5.13 17.00 6.27
C ASN A 56 3.74 16.72 6.87
N GLN A 57 3.18 15.54 6.54
CA GLN A 57 1.90 15.03 7.02
C GLN A 57 2.10 13.70 7.78
N PRO A 58 2.83 13.70 8.93
CA PRO A 58 3.11 12.47 9.67
C PRO A 58 1.84 11.84 10.24
N ASP A 59 0.88 12.65 10.71
CA ASP A 59 -0.37 12.13 11.31
C ASP A 59 -1.21 11.37 10.27
N ALA A 60 -1.32 11.90 9.04
CA ALA A 60 -2.01 11.22 7.94
C ALA A 60 -1.29 9.95 7.49
N ALA A 61 0.05 9.94 7.56
CA ALA A 61 0.84 8.74 7.28
C ALA A 61 0.57 7.65 8.34
N ASP A 62 0.58 8.02 9.63
CA ASP A 62 0.33 7.11 10.74
C ASP A 62 -1.09 6.53 10.67
N GLU A 63 -2.10 7.35 10.39
CA GLU A 63 -3.49 6.91 10.22
C GLU A 63 -3.63 5.89 9.08
N LEU A 64 -3.03 6.18 7.92
CA LEU A 64 -3.06 5.30 6.76
C LEU A 64 -2.36 3.97 7.06
N GLU A 65 -1.17 4.00 7.67
CA GLU A 65 -0.43 2.80 8.09
C GLU A 65 -1.26 1.95 9.06
N GLN A 66 -1.87 2.57 10.08
CA GLN A 66 -2.70 1.87 11.06
C GLN A 66 -3.88 1.15 10.42
N HIS A 67 -4.57 1.79 9.48
CA HIS A 67 -5.68 1.14 8.76
C HIS A 67 -5.21 -0.05 7.93
N ILE A 68 -4.08 0.07 7.24
CA ILE A 68 -3.51 -1.02 6.43
C ILE A 68 -3.10 -2.19 7.32
N TYR A 69 -2.40 -1.93 8.43
CA TYR A 69 -2.00 -2.99 9.36
C TYR A 69 -3.22 -3.66 10.00
N ASN A 70 -4.23 -2.91 10.39
CA ASN A 70 -5.47 -3.48 10.91
C ASN A 70 -6.15 -4.40 9.87
N MET A 71 -6.24 -3.99 8.61
CA MET A 71 -6.81 -4.83 7.55
C MET A 71 -6.02 -6.14 7.38
N ILE A 72 -4.68 -6.07 7.38
CA ILE A 72 -3.82 -7.25 7.26
C ILE A 72 -4.01 -8.18 8.47
N GLU A 73 -4.01 -7.66 9.69
CA GLU A 73 -4.23 -8.42 10.92
C GLU A 73 -5.58 -9.14 10.95
N HIS A 74 -6.63 -8.54 10.38
CA HIS A 74 -7.96 -9.13 10.31
C HIS A 74 -8.19 -9.99 9.05
N GLY A 75 -7.15 -10.25 8.25
CA GLY A 75 -7.26 -11.05 7.02
C GLY A 75 -8.09 -10.40 5.92
N GLN A 76 -8.31 -9.08 5.99
CA GLN A 76 -8.94 -8.27 4.95
C GLN A 76 -7.92 -7.97 3.85
N THR A 77 -7.48 -9.02 3.16
CA THR A 77 -6.38 -8.96 2.18
C THR A 77 -6.77 -9.53 0.82
N THR A 78 -5.91 -9.30 -0.17
CA THR A 78 -5.99 -9.91 -1.50
C THR A 78 -5.52 -11.36 -1.49
N ALA A 79 -5.79 -12.09 -2.57
CA ALA A 79 -5.56 -13.54 -2.66
C ALA A 79 -4.08 -13.95 -2.49
N ASP A 80 -3.13 -13.10 -2.87
CA ASP A 80 -1.69 -13.32 -2.68
C ASP A 80 -1.27 -13.37 -1.20
N LEU A 81 -2.08 -12.78 -0.32
CA LEU A 81 -1.93 -12.80 1.14
C LEU A 81 -2.94 -13.75 1.83
N GLY A 82 -3.59 -14.62 1.07
CA GLY A 82 -4.55 -15.61 1.60
C GLY A 82 -5.96 -15.06 1.88
N GLY A 83 -6.23 -13.81 1.53
CA GLY A 83 -7.57 -13.23 1.65
C GLY A 83 -8.45 -13.47 0.42
N LYS A 84 -9.58 -12.78 0.37
CA LYS A 84 -10.59 -12.91 -0.70
C LYS A 84 -10.95 -11.59 -1.38
N LEU A 85 -10.36 -10.49 -0.91
CA LEU A 85 -10.67 -9.17 -1.41
C LEU A 85 -9.99 -8.93 -2.76
N ASN A 86 -10.61 -8.10 -3.58
CA ASN A 86 -10.06 -7.60 -4.83
C ASN A 86 -9.43 -6.20 -4.61
N THR A 87 -8.77 -5.64 -5.62
CA THR A 87 -8.10 -4.34 -5.46
C THR A 87 -9.07 -3.22 -5.09
N THR A 88 -10.25 -3.18 -5.72
CA THR A 88 -11.31 -2.20 -5.43
C THR A 88 -11.84 -2.34 -4.01
N ASP A 89 -12.11 -3.55 -3.53
CA ASP A 89 -12.64 -3.79 -2.17
C ASP A 89 -11.73 -3.15 -1.11
N ILE A 90 -10.41 -3.26 -1.29
CA ILE A 90 -9.43 -2.64 -0.38
C ILE A 90 -9.58 -1.11 -0.35
N PHE A 91 -9.69 -0.47 -1.52
CA PHE A 91 -9.87 0.98 -1.60
C PHE A 91 -11.22 1.44 -1.05
N GLU A 92 -12.29 0.67 -1.23
CA GLU A 92 -13.61 0.98 -0.65
C GLU A 92 -13.56 0.94 0.87
N ILE A 93 -12.95 -0.10 1.46
CA ILE A 93 -12.79 -0.22 2.92
C ILE A 93 -11.96 0.94 3.48
N LEU A 94 -10.84 1.28 2.83
CA LEU A 94 -9.99 2.39 3.25
C LEU A 94 -10.72 3.74 3.16
N SER A 95 -11.43 3.98 2.06
CA SER A 95 -12.16 5.22 1.84
C SER A 95 -13.28 5.41 2.87
N GLN A 96 -13.94 4.33 3.30
CA GLN A 96 -14.93 4.39 4.37
C GLN A 96 -14.29 4.75 5.71
N LYS A 97 -13.14 4.15 6.04
CA LYS A 97 -12.44 4.37 7.31
C LYS A 97 -11.88 5.80 7.45
N LEU A 98 -11.34 6.37 6.39
CA LEU A 98 -10.74 7.72 6.39
C LEU A 98 -11.76 8.87 6.38
N ASN A 99 -13.05 8.59 6.16
CA ASN A 99 -14.12 9.60 6.15
C ASN A 99 -14.89 9.69 7.49
N HIS A 100 -14.42 9.01 8.53
CA HIS A 100 -15.04 8.93 9.85
C HIS A 100 -14.07 9.36 10.95
#